data_AF-A0A6P7FD20-F1
#
_entry.id   AF-A0A6P7FD20-F1
#
_cell.length_a   1.000
_cell.length_b   1.000
_cell.length_c   1.000
_cell.angle_alpha   90.00
_cell.angle_beta   90.00
_cell.angle_gamma   90.00
#
_symmetry.space_group_name_H-M   'P 1'
#
loop_
_entity.id
_entity.type
_entity.pdbx_description
1 polymer ?
#
loop_
_entity_poly.entity_id
_entity_poly.type
_entity_poly.pdbx_seq_one_letter_code
_entity_poly.pdbx_strand_id
1 'polypeptide(L)'
;MSGYDNQGFAGDGTYGNHNEYPGTETNKNQLARHSKDNGFFTVELNDRKKSLEAGEYDPYRWRDVEHPTTDTETFLHLLKGSLGTGILAMPMAFYHSGYLLGAVGTAIIGFLCTHCIHLLIRAEYELCKRRKVAVMSYPETALAGFQEGPPFQRRIAFIAPHMVNIFLLIYQLGSGAVYTIFIGDNISGVFAAHGITVNVKLVMLAALLPLILINCVKNLKYLAPLSTFANIITMVSFGIIAYYMFSRDFTFDGKEPFGEVKNYPLFFGTVLFALEAIGVIMPLENEMKTPQNFGSPFGVLNKGMVVITILYTSMGFFGYIAYGSSVQGSISLSIGDDIPGQICRILLSMSIYVTHGLQLYPAIKTVWDIYLLPLLTGSNHLVLLEYVTRVFLVTFCFVLAVAVPYIDLFISLFGALTLSGLGLFIPAMVDMGTYWHQRTGKTRIFTMIKNCLIILLGFFGLIVGTSTSLNEIINKFSNE
;
A
#
# COMPACT_ATOMS: atom_id res chain seq x y z
N MET A 1 -3.73 -37.72 1.77
CA MET A 1 -4.55 -36.71 2.45
C MET A 1 -3.85 -35.38 2.27
N SER A 2 -4.47 -34.51 1.48
CA SER A 2 -3.93 -33.31 0.84
C SER A 2 -3.71 -32.17 1.83
N GLY A 3 -2.47 -31.69 1.92
CA GLY A 3 -2.12 -30.43 2.57
C GLY A 3 -2.14 -29.30 1.54
N TYR A 4 -2.88 -28.25 1.85
CA TYR A 4 -3.01 -27.03 1.04
C TYR A 4 -1.81 -26.11 1.28
N ASP A 5 -1.06 -25.82 0.21
CA ASP A 5 0.00 -24.82 0.18
C ASP A 5 -0.58 -23.46 -0.24
N ASN A 6 -0.45 -22.45 0.61
CA ASN A 6 -0.74 -21.05 0.30
C ASN A 6 0.58 -20.31 0.03
N GLN A 7 0.77 -19.82 -1.19
CA GLN A 7 1.85 -18.92 -1.57
C GLN A 7 1.22 -17.65 -2.16
N GLY A 8 1.52 -16.51 -1.56
CA GLY A 8 1.18 -15.18 -2.07
C GLY A 8 2.26 -14.23 -1.59
N PHE A 9 2.74 -13.38 -2.50
CA PHE A 9 3.85 -12.45 -2.35
C PHE A 9 5.26 -13.05 -2.34
N ALA A 10 5.77 -13.37 -3.53
CA ALA A 10 7.17 -13.12 -3.91
C ALA A 10 7.37 -13.62 -5.34
N GLY A 11 7.17 -12.74 -6.32
CA GLY A 11 7.73 -12.96 -7.65
C GLY A 11 9.24 -13.14 -7.53
N ASP A 12 9.67 -14.37 -7.83
CA ASP A 12 11.07 -14.78 -7.84
C ASP A 12 11.74 -14.09 -9.05
N GLY A 13 12.50 -13.04 -8.75
CA GLY A 13 13.17 -12.22 -9.74
C GLY A 13 14.52 -12.82 -10.10
N THR A 14 14.53 -13.77 -11.03
CA THR A 14 15.77 -14.12 -11.73
C THR A 14 16.02 -13.07 -12.82
N TYR A 15 16.81 -12.05 -12.48
CA TYR A 15 17.32 -11.07 -13.44
C TYR A 15 18.36 -11.74 -14.37
N GLY A 16 17.87 -12.31 -15.46
CA GLY A 16 18.67 -12.66 -16.62
C GLY A 16 18.98 -11.40 -17.44
N ASN A 17 20.26 -11.12 -17.62
CA ASN A 17 20.77 -10.03 -18.44
C ASN A 17 20.35 -10.26 -19.91
N HIS A 18 19.30 -9.60 -20.40
CA HIS A 18 18.86 -9.69 -21.79
C HIS A 18 18.98 -8.35 -22.51
N ASN A 19 20.22 -8.01 -22.88
CA ASN A 19 20.47 -7.23 -24.09
C ASN A 19 20.55 -8.21 -25.26
N GLU A 20 19.42 -8.74 -25.69
CA GLU A 20 19.29 -9.42 -26.99
C GLU A 20 17.81 -9.53 -27.35
N TYR A 21 17.41 -8.88 -28.45
CA TYR A 21 16.10 -9.06 -29.06
C TYR A 21 15.98 -10.53 -29.51
N PRO A 22 14.99 -11.33 -29.07
CA PRO A 22 14.90 -12.70 -29.51
C PRO A 22 14.31 -12.75 -30.91
N GLY A 23 15.19 -13.05 -31.87
CA GLY A 23 14.83 -13.55 -33.19
C GLY A 23 14.17 -14.93 -33.12
N THR A 24 13.38 -15.19 -34.15
CA THR A 24 12.36 -16.22 -34.38
C THR A 24 12.75 -17.71 -34.26
N GLU A 25 13.92 -18.09 -33.74
CA GLU A 25 14.43 -19.47 -33.88
C GLU A 25 14.50 -20.32 -32.62
N THR A 26 14.56 -19.74 -31.42
CA THR A 26 14.80 -20.52 -30.18
C THR A 26 13.58 -21.34 -29.73
N ASN A 27 12.39 -21.09 -30.26
CA ASN A 27 11.14 -21.64 -29.76
C ASN A 27 10.79 -23.06 -30.25
N LYS A 28 11.48 -23.62 -31.25
CA LYS A 28 11.09 -24.93 -31.81
C LYS A 28 11.51 -26.13 -30.94
N ASN A 29 12.56 -26.01 -30.13
CA ASN A 29 13.15 -27.17 -29.44
C ASN A 29 12.64 -27.39 -28.01
N GLN A 30 12.01 -26.41 -27.36
CA GLN A 30 11.35 -26.61 -26.05
C GLN A 30 9.94 -27.21 -26.17
N LEU A 31 9.31 -27.08 -27.33
CA LEU A 31 7.94 -27.56 -27.61
C LEU A 31 7.80 -29.09 -27.72
N ALA A 32 8.90 -29.86 -27.67
CA ALA A 32 8.89 -31.30 -27.96
C ALA A 32 8.96 -32.23 -26.72
N ARG A 33 9.11 -31.70 -25.49
CA ARG A 33 9.44 -32.55 -24.32
C ARG A 33 8.33 -32.78 -23.28
N HIS A 34 7.17 -32.13 -23.38
CA HIS A 34 6.07 -32.31 -22.41
C HIS A 34 4.73 -32.67 -23.08
N SER A 35 4.73 -33.72 -23.90
CA SER A 35 3.48 -34.31 -24.43
C SER A 35 3.08 -35.51 -23.59
N LYS A 36 2.17 -35.30 -22.62
CA LYS A 36 1.28 -36.31 -22.01
C LYS A 36 0.28 -35.63 -21.06
N ASP A 37 -0.70 -34.93 -21.64
CA ASP A 37 -2.09 -34.79 -21.13
C ASP A 37 -2.93 -33.98 -22.15
N ASN A 38 -3.54 -34.69 -23.09
CA ASN A 38 -3.91 -34.17 -24.42
C ASN A 38 -5.41 -33.84 -24.58
N GLY A 39 -5.90 -32.80 -23.92
CA GLY A 39 -7.20 -32.22 -24.27
C GLY A 39 -7.27 -30.72 -24.04
N PHE A 40 -6.96 -30.29 -22.81
CA PHE A 40 -7.03 -28.89 -22.41
C PHE A 40 -5.85 -28.07 -22.96
N PHE A 41 -4.62 -28.58 -22.83
CA PHE A 41 -3.40 -27.92 -23.32
C PHE A 41 -3.37 -27.73 -24.84
N THR A 42 -3.93 -28.66 -25.61
CA THR A 42 -4.01 -28.56 -27.07
C THR A 42 -4.93 -27.45 -27.55
N VAL A 43 -5.97 -27.11 -26.77
CA VAL A 43 -6.87 -25.99 -27.07
C VAL A 43 -6.18 -24.66 -26.77
N GLU A 44 -5.53 -24.53 -25.60
CA GLU A 44 -4.77 -23.33 -25.25
C GLU A 44 -3.61 -23.04 -26.22
N LEU A 45 -2.88 -24.07 -26.64
CA LEU A 45 -1.80 -23.94 -27.62
C LEU A 45 -2.31 -23.52 -29.00
N ASN A 46 -3.46 -24.04 -29.43
CA ASN A 46 -4.09 -23.65 -30.69
C ASN A 46 -4.64 -22.22 -30.64
N ASP A 47 -5.20 -21.80 -29.51
CA ASP A 47 -5.69 -20.43 -29.32
C ASP A 47 -4.56 -19.41 -29.21
N ARG A 48 -3.42 -19.77 -28.58
CA ARG A 48 -2.19 -18.97 -28.58
C ARG A 48 -1.62 -18.83 -29.98
N LYS A 49 -1.57 -19.91 -30.78
CA LYS A 49 -1.14 -19.86 -32.19
C LYS A 49 -2.06 -18.99 -33.05
N LYS A 50 -3.38 -19.12 -32.90
CA LYS A 50 -4.36 -18.27 -33.61
C LYS A 50 -4.22 -16.78 -33.25
N SER A 51 -3.93 -16.45 -31.98
CA SER A 51 -3.73 -15.04 -31.56
C SER A 51 -2.45 -14.43 -32.15
N LEU A 52 -1.38 -15.24 -32.31
CA LEU A 52 -0.16 -14.85 -32.99
C LEU A 52 -0.36 -14.70 -34.51
N GLU A 53 -1.16 -15.58 -35.11
CA GLU A 53 -1.57 -15.52 -36.53
C GLU A 53 -2.50 -14.32 -36.82
N ALA A 54 -3.26 -13.85 -35.84
CA ALA A 54 -4.16 -12.69 -35.95
C ALA A 54 -3.51 -11.34 -35.58
N GLY A 55 -2.28 -11.33 -35.07
CA GLY A 55 -1.56 -10.10 -34.68
C GLY A 55 -2.01 -9.44 -33.38
N GLU A 56 -2.90 -10.05 -32.59
CA GLU A 56 -3.34 -9.52 -31.29
C GLU A 56 -2.59 -10.20 -30.13
N TYR A 57 -1.59 -9.52 -29.58
CA TYR A 57 -0.96 -9.92 -28.32
C TYR A 57 -1.89 -9.59 -27.15
N ASP A 58 -2.27 -10.59 -26.36
CA ASP A 58 -3.06 -10.45 -25.13
C ASP A 58 -2.16 -10.73 -23.92
N PRO A 59 -1.68 -9.71 -23.18
CA PRO A 59 -0.74 -9.87 -22.07
C PRO A 59 -1.17 -10.93 -21.05
N TYR A 60 -2.46 -11.03 -20.76
CA TYR A 60 -2.96 -11.95 -19.74
C TYR A 60 -2.77 -13.43 -20.11
N ARG A 61 -2.76 -13.77 -21.40
CA ARG A 61 -2.51 -15.15 -21.86
C ARG A 61 -1.05 -15.57 -21.77
N TRP A 62 -0.15 -14.61 -21.60
CA TRP A 62 1.29 -14.80 -21.59
C TRP A 62 1.92 -14.61 -20.20
N ARG A 63 1.10 -14.35 -19.17
CA ARG A 63 1.57 -14.38 -17.77
C ARG A 63 1.86 -15.82 -17.37
N ASP A 64 3.05 -16.04 -16.81
CA ASP A 64 3.45 -17.31 -16.21
C ASP A 64 3.48 -17.10 -14.69
N VAL A 65 2.53 -17.71 -13.99
CA VAL A 65 2.36 -17.56 -12.55
C VAL A 65 2.42 -18.94 -11.93
N GLU A 66 3.46 -19.20 -11.16
CA GLU A 66 3.73 -20.52 -10.58
C GLU A 66 2.61 -20.97 -9.62
N HIS A 67 2.11 -20.04 -8.80
CA HIS A 67 1.05 -20.26 -7.82
C HIS A 67 -0.01 -19.16 -7.91
N PRO A 68 -0.95 -19.25 -8.87
CA PRO A 68 -1.89 -18.18 -9.12
C PRO A 68 -2.97 -18.08 -8.03
N THR A 69 -3.27 -16.86 -7.59
CA THR A 69 -4.32 -16.58 -6.60
C THR A 69 -5.70 -16.54 -7.24
N THR A 70 -6.70 -17.02 -6.51
CA THR A 70 -8.12 -16.87 -6.86
C THR A 70 -8.61 -15.44 -6.63
N ASP A 71 -9.76 -15.09 -7.22
CA ASP A 71 -10.40 -13.79 -6.99
C ASP A 71 -10.66 -13.52 -5.50
N THR A 72 -11.06 -14.54 -4.75
CA THR A 72 -11.33 -14.44 -3.30
C THR A 72 -10.05 -14.27 -2.49
N GLU A 73 -8.99 -15.03 -2.79
CA GLU A 73 -7.69 -14.87 -2.14
C GLU A 73 -7.11 -13.48 -2.40
N THR A 74 -7.17 -13.03 -3.65
CA THR A 74 -6.71 -11.69 -4.05
C THR A 74 -7.52 -10.60 -3.36
N PHE A 75 -8.84 -10.76 -3.24
CA PHE A 75 -9.71 -9.86 -2.47
C PHE A 75 -9.28 -9.80 -0.99
N LEU A 76 -9.04 -10.95 -0.36
CA LEU A 76 -8.58 -11.01 1.04
C LEU A 76 -7.19 -10.38 1.20
N HIS A 77 -6.30 -10.57 0.24
CA HIS A 77 -4.99 -9.93 0.23
C HIS A 77 -5.09 -8.41 0.04
N LEU A 78 -6.01 -7.92 -0.80
CA LEU A 78 -6.26 -6.49 -0.97
C LEU A 78 -6.79 -5.86 0.33
N LEU A 79 -7.77 -6.50 0.99
CA LEU A 79 -8.26 -6.06 2.29
C LEU A 79 -7.12 -6.01 3.30
N LYS A 80 -6.33 -7.09 3.40
CA LYS A 80 -5.20 -7.19 4.31
C LYS A 80 -4.12 -6.13 4.03
N GLY A 81 -3.78 -5.91 2.77
CA GLY A 81 -2.80 -4.91 2.36
C GLY A 81 -3.22 -3.47 2.67
N SER A 82 -4.53 -3.25 2.85
CA SER A 82 -5.09 -1.95 3.20
C SER A 82 -5.28 -1.79 4.73
N LEU A 83 -5.67 -2.87 5.43
CA LEU A 83 -5.95 -2.92 6.88
C LEU A 83 -4.67 -2.88 7.73
N GLY A 84 -4.00 -1.72 7.74
CA GLY A 84 -2.89 -1.39 8.64
C GLY A 84 -3.32 -0.52 9.83
N THR A 85 -2.39 0.25 10.39
CA THR A 85 -2.70 1.23 11.46
C THR A 85 -3.56 2.41 11.00
N GLY A 86 -3.67 2.65 9.68
CA GLY A 86 -4.44 3.76 9.12
C GLY A 86 -5.91 3.75 9.54
N ILE A 87 -6.56 2.57 9.58
CA ILE A 87 -7.95 2.45 10.05
C ILE A 87 -8.11 2.92 11.50
N LEU A 88 -7.11 2.68 12.34
CA LEU A 88 -7.14 3.04 13.76
C LEU A 88 -6.99 4.54 14.00
N ALA A 89 -6.48 5.30 13.03
CA ALA A 89 -6.36 6.76 13.07
C ALA A 89 -7.57 7.49 12.46
N MET A 90 -8.50 6.77 11.81
CA MET A 90 -9.68 7.35 11.17
C MET A 90 -10.55 8.21 12.12
N PRO A 91 -10.77 7.85 13.39
CA PRO A 91 -11.53 8.70 14.31
C PRO A 91 -10.89 10.08 14.51
N MET A 92 -9.55 10.13 14.58
CA MET A 92 -8.82 11.39 14.69
C MET A 92 -8.92 12.21 13.39
N ALA A 93 -8.93 11.55 12.23
CA ALA A 93 -9.21 12.21 10.97
C ALA A 93 -10.62 12.85 10.97
N PHE A 94 -11.62 12.15 11.50
CA PHE A 94 -12.98 12.68 11.61
C PHE A 94 -13.11 13.79 12.64
N TYR A 95 -12.31 13.77 13.71
CA TYR A 95 -12.17 14.91 14.63
C TYR A 95 -11.66 16.15 13.89
N HIS A 96 -10.68 16.00 12.98
CA HIS A 96 -10.16 17.10 12.17
C HIS A 96 -11.17 17.64 11.15
N SER A 97 -11.97 16.78 10.49
CA SER A 97 -12.89 17.18 9.42
C SER A 97 -14.31 17.47 9.87
N GLY A 98 -14.72 17.00 11.05
CA GLY A 98 -16.13 16.85 11.42
C GLY A 98 -16.77 15.58 10.83
N TYR A 99 -17.89 15.15 11.40
CA TYR A 99 -18.49 13.84 11.09
C TYR A 99 -19.13 13.77 9.70
N LEU A 100 -19.72 14.87 9.21
CA LEU A 100 -20.41 14.90 7.92
C LEU A 100 -19.42 15.04 6.77
N LEU A 101 -18.50 16.01 6.86
CA LEU A 101 -17.42 16.14 5.90
C LEU A 101 -16.50 14.91 5.92
N GLY A 102 -16.23 14.35 7.09
CA GLY A 102 -15.44 13.12 7.22
C GLY A 102 -16.06 11.96 6.44
N ALA A 103 -17.37 11.73 6.59
CA ALA A 103 -18.07 10.66 5.90
C ALA A 103 -18.10 10.87 4.37
N VAL A 104 -18.53 12.05 3.91
CA VAL A 104 -18.61 12.37 2.48
C VAL A 104 -17.22 12.44 1.85
N GLY A 105 -16.27 13.08 2.53
CA GLY A 105 -14.89 13.22 2.09
C GLY A 105 -14.17 11.89 1.97
N THR A 106 -14.35 10.98 2.94
CA THR A 106 -13.76 9.64 2.87
C THR A 106 -14.29 8.86 1.67
N ALA A 107 -15.60 8.94 1.39
CA ALA A 107 -16.20 8.30 0.21
C ALA A 107 -15.67 8.90 -1.12
N ILE A 108 -15.51 10.23 -1.20
CA ILE A 108 -14.96 10.90 -2.37
C ILE A 108 -13.49 10.51 -2.58
N ILE A 109 -12.68 10.51 -1.52
CA ILE A 109 -11.26 10.12 -1.60
C ILE A 109 -11.15 8.64 -1.99
N GLY A 110 -11.96 7.75 -1.39
CA GLY A 110 -11.98 6.33 -1.75
C GLY A 110 -12.36 6.09 -3.22
N PHE A 111 -13.36 6.82 -3.74
CA PHE A 111 -13.69 6.79 -5.17
C PHE A 111 -12.53 7.27 -6.04
N LEU A 112 -11.91 8.40 -5.67
CA LEU A 112 -10.79 8.97 -6.41
C LEU A 112 -9.59 8.01 -6.45
N CYS A 113 -9.22 7.42 -5.32
CA CYS A 113 -8.14 6.43 -5.22
C CYS A 113 -8.43 5.21 -6.10
N THR A 114 -9.63 4.64 -5.97
CA THR A 114 -10.09 3.52 -6.81
C THR A 114 -10.00 3.86 -8.30
N HIS A 115 -10.45 5.05 -8.68
CA HIS A 115 -10.37 5.53 -10.06
C HIS A 115 -8.94 5.66 -10.55
N CYS A 116 -8.01 6.21 -9.75
CA CYS A 116 -6.61 6.34 -10.12
C CYS A 116 -5.92 4.97 -10.27
N ILE A 117 -6.28 3.99 -9.43
CA ILE A 117 -5.84 2.61 -9.60
C ILE A 117 -6.31 2.04 -10.95
N HIS A 118 -7.57 2.26 -11.33
CA HIS A 118 -8.07 1.85 -12.65
C HIS A 118 -7.32 2.53 -13.80
N LEU A 119 -6.91 3.80 -13.65
CA LEU A 119 -6.08 4.48 -14.65
C LEU A 119 -4.75 3.75 -14.83
N LEU A 120 -4.11 3.39 -13.71
CA LEU A 120 -2.81 2.71 -13.73
C LEU A 120 -2.89 1.32 -14.38
N ILE A 121 -3.87 0.50 -13.98
CA ILE A 121 -4.03 -0.87 -14.46
C ILE A 121 -4.37 -0.92 -15.95
N ARG A 122 -5.29 -0.05 -16.40
CA ARG A 122 -5.64 0.03 -17.83
C ARG A 122 -4.44 0.48 -18.65
N ALA A 123 -3.66 1.42 -18.12
CA ALA A 123 -2.44 1.85 -18.78
C ALA A 123 -1.39 0.74 -18.82
N GLU A 124 -1.19 -0.02 -17.74
CA GLU A 124 -0.30 -1.19 -17.71
C GLU A 124 -0.69 -2.21 -18.76
N TYR A 125 -1.95 -2.67 -18.77
CA TYR A 125 -2.45 -3.62 -19.75
C TYR A 125 -2.20 -3.16 -21.20
N GLU A 126 -2.52 -1.89 -21.50
CA GLU A 126 -2.35 -1.33 -22.83
C GLU A 126 -0.86 -1.23 -23.23
N LEU A 127 0.02 -0.84 -22.30
CA LEU A 127 1.46 -0.77 -22.54
C LEU A 127 2.08 -2.16 -22.71
N CYS A 128 1.66 -3.14 -21.90
CA CYS A 128 2.00 -4.55 -22.04
C CYS A 128 1.60 -5.07 -23.42
N LYS A 129 0.38 -4.74 -23.89
CA LYS A 129 -0.10 -5.11 -25.23
C LYS A 129 0.78 -4.56 -26.33
N ARG A 130 1.14 -3.27 -26.28
CA ARG A 130 1.97 -2.61 -27.30
C ARG A 130 3.42 -3.11 -27.29
N ARG A 131 3.98 -3.38 -26.11
CA ARG A 131 5.38 -3.80 -25.94
C ARG A 131 5.58 -5.30 -26.02
N LYS A 132 4.50 -6.07 -26.12
CA LYS A 132 4.51 -7.54 -26.17
C LYS A 132 5.20 -8.16 -24.96
N VAL A 133 4.94 -7.60 -23.77
CA VAL A 133 5.38 -8.14 -22.48
C VAL A 133 4.15 -8.52 -21.65
N ALA A 134 4.28 -9.56 -20.83
CA ALA A 134 3.14 -10.14 -20.12
C ALA A 134 2.71 -9.32 -18.89
N VAL A 135 3.67 -8.63 -18.28
CA VAL A 135 3.50 -7.93 -17.01
C VAL A 135 4.48 -6.77 -16.91
N MET A 136 4.07 -5.71 -16.23
CA MET A 136 4.96 -4.64 -15.77
C MET A 136 4.76 -4.38 -14.27
N SER A 137 5.83 -3.98 -13.60
CA SER A 137 5.77 -3.36 -12.28
C SER A 137 5.35 -1.90 -12.38
N TYR A 138 4.97 -1.27 -11.26
CA TYR A 138 4.58 0.14 -11.26
C TYR A 138 5.69 1.08 -11.83
N PRO A 139 6.97 0.96 -11.43
CA PRO A 139 8.05 1.75 -12.03
C PRO A 139 8.17 1.58 -13.56
N GLU A 140 8.02 0.35 -14.06
CA GLU A 140 8.10 0.03 -15.49
C GLU A 140 6.92 0.61 -16.26
N THR A 141 5.71 0.50 -15.73
CA THR A 141 4.50 1.13 -16.28
C THR A 141 4.66 2.65 -16.34
N ALA A 142 5.23 3.26 -15.30
CA ALA A 142 5.50 4.70 -15.28
C ALA A 142 6.50 5.12 -16.35
N LEU A 143 7.61 4.38 -16.50
CA LEU A 143 8.60 4.59 -17.54
C LEU A 143 7.97 4.48 -18.94
N ALA A 144 7.27 3.39 -19.21
CA ALA A 144 6.65 3.12 -20.51
C ALA A 144 5.58 4.16 -20.87
N GLY A 145 4.73 4.53 -19.91
CA GLY A 145 3.71 5.57 -20.10
C GLY A 145 4.31 6.94 -20.42
N PHE A 146 5.38 7.34 -19.71
CA PHE A 146 6.04 8.63 -19.96
C PHE A 146 6.80 8.67 -21.29
N GLN A 147 7.37 7.54 -21.74
CA GLN A 147 8.02 7.41 -23.04
C GLN A 147 7.06 7.61 -24.22
N GLU A 148 5.79 7.26 -24.03
CA GLU A 148 4.74 7.36 -25.06
C GLU A 148 3.94 8.67 -24.97
N GLY A 149 4.21 9.48 -23.94
CA GLY A 149 3.51 10.72 -23.68
C GLY A 149 3.97 11.94 -24.49
N PRO A 150 3.44 13.13 -24.16
CA PRO A 150 3.85 14.39 -24.77
C PRO A 150 5.35 14.70 -24.56
N PRO A 151 5.92 15.65 -25.34
CA PRO A 151 7.37 15.94 -25.31
C PRO A 151 7.96 16.20 -23.93
N PHE A 152 7.20 16.82 -23.01
CA PHE A 152 7.68 17.09 -21.66
C PHE A 152 7.81 15.81 -20.82
N GLN A 153 6.86 14.86 -20.93
CA GLN A 153 6.94 13.56 -20.25
C GLN A 153 8.09 12.72 -20.80
N ARG A 154 8.27 12.70 -22.13
CA ARG A 154 9.37 11.95 -22.78
C ARG A 154 10.75 12.40 -22.30
N ARG A 155 10.94 13.71 -22.06
CA ARG A 155 12.19 14.25 -21.54
C ARG A 155 12.52 13.79 -20.12
N ILE A 156 11.49 13.54 -19.30
CA ILE A 156 11.66 13.13 -17.89
C ILE A 156 11.39 11.64 -17.67
N ALA A 157 11.16 10.85 -18.72
CA ALA A 157 10.73 9.46 -18.60
C ALA A 157 11.73 8.59 -17.81
N PHE A 158 13.03 8.84 -17.96
CA PHE A 158 14.07 8.11 -17.22
C PHE A 158 14.02 8.34 -15.69
N ILE A 159 13.42 9.45 -15.23
CA ILE A 159 13.28 9.78 -13.81
C ILE A 159 12.06 9.06 -13.20
N ALA A 160 11.04 8.78 -14.00
CA ALA A 160 9.77 8.20 -13.55
C ALA A 160 9.92 6.92 -12.70
N PRO A 161 10.68 5.89 -13.12
CA PRO A 161 10.83 4.67 -12.31
C PRO A 161 11.51 4.93 -10.97
N HIS A 162 12.53 5.80 -10.94
CA HIS A 162 13.22 6.18 -9.70
C HIS A 162 12.31 6.97 -8.78
N MET A 163 11.50 7.88 -9.31
CA MET A 163 10.50 8.62 -8.54
C MET A 163 9.49 7.68 -7.89
N VAL A 164 8.92 6.73 -8.64
CA VAL A 164 8.01 5.71 -8.09
C VAL A 164 8.70 4.91 -6.97
N ASN A 165 9.90 4.39 -7.22
CA ASN A 165 10.64 3.60 -6.22
C ASN A 165 10.98 4.40 -4.95
N ILE A 166 11.41 5.66 -5.10
CA ILE A 166 11.73 6.54 -3.95
C ILE A 166 10.47 6.80 -3.12
N PHE A 167 9.35 7.14 -3.77
CA PHE A 167 8.12 7.37 -3.03
C PHE A 167 7.61 6.09 -2.34
N LEU A 168 7.70 4.93 -3.00
CA LEU A 168 7.34 3.64 -2.39
C LEU A 168 8.23 3.33 -1.19
N LEU A 169 9.53 3.61 -1.29
CA LEU A 169 10.48 3.44 -0.20
C LEU A 169 10.17 4.38 0.97
N ILE A 170 9.95 5.66 0.71
CA ILE A 170 9.58 6.65 1.74
C ILE A 170 8.27 6.21 2.41
N TYR A 171 7.29 5.74 1.66
CA TYR A 171 6.02 5.23 2.20
C TYR A 171 6.26 4.04 3.14
N GLN A 172 7.04 3.05 2.71
CA GLN A 172 7.28 1.83 3.51
C GLN A 172 8.10 2.11 4.77
N LEU A 173 9.13 2.96 4.68
CA LEU A 173 9.91 3.41 5.85
C LEU A 173 9.05 4.24 6.81
N GLY A 174 8.22 5.13 6.28
CA GLY A 174 7.25 5.91 7.04
C GLY A 174 6.26 5.02 7.80
N SER A 175 5.64 4.04 7.12
CA SER A 175 4.76 3.07 7.77
C SER A 175 5.48 2.24 8.83
N GLY A 176 6.74 1.84 8.60
CA GLY A 176 7.55 1.16 9.61
C GLY A 176 7.78 2.01 10.86
N ALA A 177 8.03 3.31 10.70
CA ALA A 177 8.13 4.25 11.80
C ALA A 177 6.78 4.42 12.53
N VAL A 178 5.66 4.59 11.81
CA VAL A 178 4.30 4.63 12.40
C VAL A 178 4.03 3.38 13.24
N TYR A 179 4.38 2.19 12.74
CA TYR A 179 4.20 0.94 13.46
C TYR A 179 5.05 0.87 14.73
N THR A 180 6.27 1.41 14.69
CA THR A 180 7.13 1.52 15.88
C THR A 180 6.53 2.45 16.92
N ILE A 181 6.02 3.61 16.51
CA ILE A 181 5.30 4.56 17.40
C ILE A 181 4.07 3.88 18.00
N PHE A 182 3.27 3.23 17.17
CA PHE A 182 2.05 2.54 17.58
C PHE A 182 2.30 1.47 18.65
N ILE A 183 3.32 0.62 18.46
CA ILE A 183 3.73 -0.39 19.45
C ILE A 183 4.17 0.30 20.75
N GLY A 184 4.98 1.36 20.64
CA GLY A 184 5.43 2.15 21.77
C GLY A 184 4.28 2.69 22.62
N ASP A 185 3.33 3.40 21.99
CA ASP A 185 2.20 4.03 22.68
C ASP A 185 1.26 3.00 23.30
N ASN A 186 0.93 1.93 22.58
CA ASN A 186 0.01 0.91 23.08
C ASN A 186 0.58 0.15 24.28
N ILE A 187 1.85 -0.26 24.21
CA ILE A 187 2.52 -0.95 25.32
C ILE A 187 2.71 0.01 26.50
N SER A 188 3.08 1.27 26.25
CA SER A 188 3.19 2.28 27.31
C SER A 188 1.86 2.53 28.01
N GLY A 189 0.75 2.57 27.27
CA GLY A 189 -0.60 2.68 27.82
C GLY A 189 -0.98 1.51 28.73
N VAL A 190 -0.50 0.29 28.46
CA VAL A 190 -0.70 -0.88 29.32
C VAL A 190 0.09 -0.75 30.63
N PHE A 191 1.33 -0.25 30.57
CA PHE A 191 2.11 0.04 31.78
C PHE A 191 1.47 1.14 32.63
N ALA A 192 0.97 2.21 31.98
CA ALA A 192 0.30 3.31 32.65
C ALA A 192 -0.96 2.85 33.41
N ALA A 193 -1.72 1.89 32.87
CA ALA A 193 -2.88 1.29 33.54
C ALA A 193 -2.53 0.58 34.86
N HIS A 194 -1.26 0.22 35.08
CA HIS A 194 -0.74 -0.37 36.31
C HIS A 194 0.02 0.64 37.19
N GLY A 195 -0.09 1.94 36.89
CA GLY A 195 0.61 3.01 37.62
C GLY A 195 2.10 3.11 37.31
N ILE A 196 2.59 2.45 36.25
CA ILE A 196 4.00 2.49 35.84
C ILE A 196 4.15 3.51 34.71
N THR A 197 4.82 4.62 35.01
CA THR A 197 5.12 5.67 34.02
C THR A 197 6.44 5.37 33.31
N VAL A 198 6.35 4.94 32.05
CA VAL A 198 7.51 4.65 31.21
C VAL A 198 7.56 5.66 30.07
N ASN A 199 8.75 6.20 29.77
CA ASN A 199 8.94 7.02 28.59
C ASN A 199 8.73 6.15 27.34
N VAL A 200 7.81 6.54 26.45
CA VAL A 200 7.46 5.81 25.23
C VAL A 200 8.70 5.48 24.39
N LYS A 201 9.70 6.38 24.35
CA LYS A 201 10.96 6.17 23.62
C LYS A 201 11.76 4.96 24.14
N LEU A 202 11.69 4.67 25.45
CA LEU A 202 12.32 3.48 26.04
C LEU A 202 11.60 2.20 25.63
N VAL A 203 10.27 2.26 25.53
CA VAL A 203 9.46 1.12 25.05
C VAL A 203 9.75 0.85 23.58
N MET A 204 9.83 1.90 22.74
CA MET A 204 10.26 1.77 21.35
C MET A 204 11.67 1.18 21.25
N LEU A 205 12.60 1.61 22.10
CA LEU A 205 13.97 1.07 22.12
C LEU A 205 13.99 -0.42 22.52
N ALA A 206 13.17 -0.83 23.49
CA ALA A 206 13.02 -2.23 23.86
C ALA A 206 12.41 -3.06 22.69
N ALA A 207 11.49 -2.47 21.92
CA ALA A 207 10.88 -3.10 20.76
C ALA A 207 11.84 -3.20 19.54
N LEU A 208 12.88 -2.35 19.47
CA LEU A 208 13.83 -2.31 18.35
C LEU A 208 14.50 -3.67 18.10
N LEU A 209 14.97 -4.35 19.14
CA LEU A 209 15.64 -5.65 18.95
C LEU A 209 14.69 -6.71 18.36
N PRO A 210 13.49 -6.96 18.92
CA PRO A 210 12.48 -7.78 18.26
C PRO A 210 12.19 -7.35 16.81
N LEU A 211 12.02 -6.06 16.56
CA LEU A 211 11.74 -5.54 15.21
C LEU A 211 12.88 -5.85 14.24
N ILE A 212 14.14 -5.74 14.67
CA ILE A 212 15.29 -6.15 13.85
C ILE A 212 15.21 -7.65 13.54
N LEU A 213 14.93 -8.48 14.54
CA LEU A 213 14.88 -9.94 14.38
C LEU A 213 13.84 -10.38 13.36
N ILE A 214 12.62 -9.84 13.40
CA ILE A 214 11.58 -10.21 12.42
C ILE A 214 11.91 -9.76 11.00
N ASN A 215 12.54 -8.60 10.83
CA ASN A 215 12.95 -8.07 9.52
C ASN A 215 14.20 -8.76 8.94
N CYS A 216 14.97 -9.47 9.78
CA CYS A 216 16.07 -10.31 9.34
C CYS A 216 15.59 -11.62 8.68
N VAL A 217 14.30 -11.95 8.76
CA VAL A 217 13.75 -13.11 8.06
C VAL A 217 13.68 -12.82 6.56
N LYS A 218 14.54 -13.50 5.80
CA LYS A 218 14.70 -13.28 4.35
C LYS A 218 13.60 -13.89 3.50
N ASN A 219 12.94 -14.93 3.99
CA ASN A 219 11.96 -15.66 3.22
C ASN A 219 10.55 -15.38 3.76
N LEU A 220 9.73 -14.72 2.94
CA LEU A 220 8.37 -14.34 3.29
C LEU A 220 7.50 -15.55 3.66
N LYS A 221 7.84 -16.76 3.18
CA LYS A 221 7.16 -18.01 3.54
C LYS A 221 7.10 -18.24 5.05
N TYR A 222 8.13 -17.82 5.80
CA TYR A 222 8.13 -17.94 7.25
C TYR A 222 7.27 -16.87 7.95
N LEU A 223 7.05 -15.70 7.33
CA LEU A 223 6.15 -14.67 7.85
C LEU A 223 4.69 -14.97 7.54
N ALA A 224 4.39 -15.70 6.45
CA ALA A 224 3.04 -16.00 6.01
C ALA A 224 2.12 -16.61 7.11
N PRO A 225 2.48 -17.70 7.80
CA PRO A 225 1.62 -18.28 8.84
C PRO A 225 1.47 -17.35 10.05
N LEU A 226 2.54 -16.66 10.43
CA LEU A 226 2.53 -15.68 11.52
C LEU A 226 1.58 -14.52 11.18
N SER A 227 1.56 -14.10 9.92
CA SER A 227 0.68 -13.05 9.42
C SER A 227 -0.80 -13.46 9.41
N THR A 228 -1.11 -14.71 9.07
CA THR A 228 -2.48 -15.24 9.17
C THR A 228 -2.96 -15.19 10.62
N PHE A 229 -2.11 -15.57 11.57
CA PHE A 229 -2.42 -15.47 12.99
C PHE A 229 -2.59 -14.01 13.45
N ALA A 230 -1.71 -13.10 13.02
CA ALA A 230 -1.82 -11.66 13.29
C ALA A 230 -3.13 -11.06 12.75
N ASN A 231 -3.61 -11.52 11.60
CA ASN A 231 -4.91 -11.10 11.06
C ASN A 231 -6.07 -11.51 11.98
N ILE A 232 -6.07 -12.73 12.51
CA ILE A 232 -7.09 -13.19 13.47
C ILE A 232 -7.06 -12.32 14.72
N ILE A 233 -5.86 -12.02 15.23
CA ILE A 233 -5.66 -11.12 16.37
C ILE A 233 -6.25 -9.73 16.07
N THR A 234 -6.02 -9.21 14.87
CA THR A 234 -6.55 -7.92 14.42
C THR A 234 -8.08 -7.92 14.41
N MET A 235 -8.70 -8.97 13.89
CA MET A 235 -10.16 -9.11 13.88
C MET A 235 -10.75 -9.15 15.29
N VAL A 236 -10.12 -9.89 16.21
CA VAL A 236 -10.53 -9.90 17.63
C VAL A 236 -10.41 -8.50 18.23
N SER A 237 -9.30 -7.80 17.94
CA SER A 237 -9.06 -6.45 18.44
C SER A 237 -10.09 -5.43 17.92
N PHE A 238 -10.48 -5.51 16.65
CA PHE A 238 -11.57 -4.70 16.10
C PHE A 238 -12.91 -5.02 16.76
N GLY A 239 -13.17 -6.28 17.12
CA GLY A 239 -14.35 -6.65 17.91
C GLY A 239 -14.38 -5.96 19.28
N ILE A 240 -13.24 -5.91 19.97
CA ILE A 240 -13.11 -5.20 21.25
C ILE A 240 -13.30 -3.69 21.07
N ILE A 241 -12.68 -3.08 20.06
CA ILE A 241 -12.86 -1.65 19.75
C ILE A 241 -14.33 -1.35 19.47
N ALA A 242 -14.99 -2.18 18.65
CA ALA A 242 -16.41 -2.03 18.35
C ALA A 242 -17.27 -2.12 19.62
N TYR A 243 -16.97 -3.04 20.53
CA TYR A 243 -17.63 -3.13 21.83
C TYR A 243 -17.54 -1.81 22.61
N TYR A 244 -16.35 -1.22 22.78
CA TYR A 244 -16.22 0.06 23.48
C TYR A 244 -16.92 1.22 22.75
N MET A 245 -16.85 1.23 21.42
CA MET A 245 -17.43 2.27 20.59
C MET A 245 -18.96 2.29 20.67
N PHE A 246 -19.60 1.11 20.68
CA PHE A 246 -21.05 0.98 20.73
C PHE A 246 -21.63 0.86 22.15
N SER A 247 -20.79 0.66 23.18
CA SER A 247 -21.24 0.70 24.58
C SER A 247 -21.38 2.12 25.14
N ARG A 248 -20.89 3.13 24.42
CA ARG A 248 -21.04 4.54 24.78
C ARG A 248 -22.31 5.13 24.19
N ASP A 249 -22.82 6.19 24.81
CA ASP A 249 -24.01 6.90 24.35
C ASP A 249 -23.77 7.50 22.96
N PHE A 250 -24.70 7.22 22.05
CA PHE A 250 -24.69 7.81 20.71
C PHE A 250 -25.28 9.22 20.76
N THR A 251 -24.41 10.23 20.84
CA THR A 251 -24.81 11.64 20.86
C THR A 251 -23.95 12.51 19.94
N PHE A 252 -24.59 13.48 19.29
CA PHE A 252 -23.92 14.52 18.50
C PHE A 252 -23.55 15.75 19.35
N ASP A 253 -23.88 15.77 20.65
CA ASP A 253 -23.58 16.90 21.52
C ASP A 253 -22.06 17.14 21.62
N GLY A 254 -21.62 18.32 21.20
CA GLY A 254 -20.20 18.70 21.15
C GLY A 254 -19.41 18.05 20.00
N LYS A 255 -20.09 17.51 18.98
CA LYS A 255 -19.46 16.95 17.76
C LYS A 255 -19.86 17.82 16.58
N GLU A 256 -18.88 18.22 15.80
CA GLU A 256 -19.09 19.16 14.71
C GLU A 256 -19.37 18.42 13.39
N PRO A 257 -20.38 18.83 12.60
CA PRO A 257 -20.60 18.29 11.26
C PRO A 257 -19.46 18.65 10.31
N PHE A 258 -18.89 19.84 10.48
CA PHE A 258 -17.77 20.39 9.73
C PHE A 258 -16.72 20.90 10.71
N GLY A 259 -15.52 20.36 10.62
CA GLY A 259 -14.36 20.78 11.42
C GLY A 259 -13.72 22.05 10.87
N GLU A 260 -12.58 22.42 11.44
CA GLU A 260 -11.85 23.60 11.01
C GLU A 260 -11.14 23.37 9.67
N VAL A 261 -11.30 24.30 8.73
CA VAL A 261 -10.68 24.22 7.38
C VAL A 261 -9.17 24.01 7.42
N LYS A 262 -8.49 24.59 8.42
CA LYS A 262 -7.04 24.43 8.62
C LYS A 262 -6.61 22.97 8.83
N ASN A 263 -7.51 22.12 9.33
CA ASN A 263 -7.26 20.71 9.63
C ASN A 263 -7.67 19.77 8.48
N TYR A 264 -8.32 20.28 7.43
CA TYR A 264 -8.70 19.46 6.27
C TYR A 264 -7.51 18.79 5.57
N PRO A 265 -6.33 19.43 5.45
CA PRO A 265 -5.14 18.74 4.94
C PRO A 265 -4.71 17.57 5.82
N LEU A 266 -4.86 17.67 7.15
CA LEU A 266 -4.54 16.57 8.07
C LEU A 266 -5.47 15.38 7.83
N PHE A 267 -6.78 15.64 7.75
CA PHE A 267 -7.79 14.64 7.37
C PHE A 267 -7.45 13.99 6.01
N PHE A 268 -7.19 14.79 4.98
CA PHE A 268 -6.87 14.31 3.64
C PHE A 268 -5.66 13.37 3.66
N GLY A 269 -4.57 13.76 4.33
CA GLY A 269 -3.38 12.93 4.48
C GLY A 269 -3.67 11.60 5.19
N THR A 270 -4.40 11.64 6.31
CA THR A 270 -4.75 10.42 7.05
C THR A 270 -5.65 9.49 6.26
N VAL A 271 -6.65 10.01 5.54
CA VAL A 271 -7.54 9.19 4.71
C VAL A 271 -6.79 8.57 3.53
N LEU A 272 -5.89 9.31 2.87
CA LEU A 272 -5.02 8.74 1.84
C LEU A 272 -4.13 7.62 2.41
N PHE A 273 -3.49 7.85 3.56
CA PHE A 273 -2.69 6.83 4.23
C PHE A 273 -3.51 5.57 4.55
N ALA A 274 -4.75 5.75 4.95
CA ALA A 274 -5.62 4.67 5.35
C ALA A 274 -6.11 3.87 4.13
N LEU A 275 -6.63 4.54 3.10
CA LEU A 275 -7.31 3.88 1.97
C LEU A 275 -6.36 3.39 0.87
N GLU A 276 -5.16 3.95 0.75
CA GLU A 276 -4.31 3.71 -0.41
C GLU A 276 -3.36 2.50 -0.21
N ALA A 277 -3.55 1.46 -1.02
CA ALA A 277 -2.74 0.24 -1.02
C ALA A 277 -1.91 0.07 -2.30
N ILE A 278 -1.53 1.16 -2.96
CA ILE A 278 -0.90 1.15 -4.30
C ILE A 278 0.33 0.23 -4.42
N GLY A 279 1.08 0.04 -3.33
CA GLY A 279 2.26 -0.82 -3.29
C GLY A 279 1.99 -2.32 -3.48
N VAL A 280 0.77 -2.79 -3.24
CA VAL A 280 0.40 -4.22 -3.38
C VAL A 280 -0.52 -4.49 -4.55
N ILE A 281 -1.11 -3.45 -5.17
CA ILE A 281 -2.15 -3.60 -6.19
C ILE A 281 -1.63 -4.28 -7.46
N MET A 282 -0.52 -3.78 -8.01
CA MET A 282 0.06 -4.35 -9.23
C MET A 282 0.53 -5.79 -9.01
N PRO A 283 1.31 -6.12 -7.95
CA PRO A 283 1.61 -7.51 -7.62
C PRO A 283 0.37 -8.40 -7.51
N LEU A 284 -0.70 -7.92 -6.86
CA LEU A 284 -1.92 -8.70 -6.70
C LEU A 284 -2.59 -9.04 -8.03
N GLU A 285 -2.73 -8.07 -8.93
CA GLU A 285 -3.25 -8.32 -10.26
C GLU A 285 -2.36 -9.29 -11.06
N ASN A 286 -1.05 -9.16 -10.90
CA ASN A 286 -0.06 -9.96 -11.62
C ASN A 286 -0.04 -11.43 -11.21
N GLU A 287 -0.37 -11.73 -9.95
CA GLU A 287 -0.42 -13.09 -9.40
C GLU A 287 -1.79 -13.78 -9.59
N MET A 288 -2.80 -13.10 -10.14
CA MET A 288 -4.14 -13.68 -10.32
C MET A 288 -4.23 -14.75 -11.39
N LYS A 289 -5.03 -15.78 -11.12
CA LYS A 289 -5.48 -16.75 -12.12
C LYS A 289 -6.33 -16.12 -13.23
N THR A 290 -7.15 -15.12 -12.87
CA THR A 290 -8.12 -14.43 -13.73
C THR A 290 -7.93 -12.92 -13.67
N PRO A 291 -6.81 -12.38 -14.17
CA PRO A 291 -6.46 -10.96 -14.02
C PRO A 291 -7.48 -10.00 -14.66
N GLN A 292 -8.22 -10.44 -15.69
CA GLN A 292 -9.33 -9.67 -16.29
C GLN A 292 -10.42 -9.31 -15.26
N ASN A 293 -10.60 -10.15 -14.25
CA ASN A 293 -11.58 -9.92 -13.19
C ASN A 293 -11.11 -8.89 -12.17
N PHE A 294 -9.84 -8.49 -12.13
CA PHE A 294 -9.33 -7.56 -11.13
C PHE A 294 -9.97 -6.17 -11.28
N GLY A 295 -9.81 -5.56 -12.46
CA GLY A 295 -10.30 -4.22 -12.81
C GLY A 295 -11.72 -4.16 -13.40
N SER A 296 -12.45 -5.28 -13.42
CA SER A 296 -13.84 -5.31 -13.92
C SER A 296 -14.79 -4.48 -13.03
N PRO A 297 -15.96 -4.00 -13.53
CA PRO A 297 -16.89 -3.18 -12.75
C PRO A 297 -17.34 -3.80 -11.42
N PHE A 298 -17.53 -5.12 -11.40
CA PHE A 298 -17.79 -5.91 -10.18
C PHE A 298 -16.60 -6.82 -9.82
N GLY A 299 -15.42 -6.40 -10.25
CA GLY A 299 -14.15 -7.08 -10.06
C GLY A 299 -13.63 -7.00 -8.63
N VAL A 300 -12.49 -7.67 -8.41
CA VAL A 300 -11.83 -7.77 -7.11
C VAL A 300 -11.53 -6.40 -6.52
N LEU A 301 -10.99 -5.48 -7.33
CA LEU A 301 -10.61 -4.14 -6.90
C LEU A 301 -11.81 -3.35 -6.39
N ASN A 302 -12.89 -3.25 -7.18
CA ASN A 302 -14.06 -2.45 -6.80
C ASN A 302 -14.75 -3.00 -5.56
N LYS A 303 -14.90 -4.33 -5.45
CA LYS A 303 -15.44 -4.97 -4.25
C LYS A 303 -14.58 -4.66 -3.03
N GLY A 304 -13.25 -4.80 -3.16
CA GLY A 304 -12.31 -4.50 -2.08
C GLY A 304 -12.39 -3.05 -1.63
N MET A 305 -12.28 -2.11 -2.56
CA MET A 305 -12.28 -0.68 -2.24
C MET A 305 -13.60 -0.20 -1.64
N VAL A 306 -14.75 -0.75 -2.07
CA VAL A 306 -16.05 -0.44 -1.43
C VAL A 306 -16.08 -0.94 0.02
N VAL A 307 -15.65 -2.17 0.27
CA VAL A 307 -15.60 -2.73 1.64
C VAL A 307 -14.63 -1.93 2.53
N ILE A 308 -13.44 -1.60 2.02
CA ILE A 308 -12.45 -0.79 2.74
C ILE A 308 -13.03 0.60 3.06
N THR A 309 -13.61 1.28 2.07
CA THR A 309 -14.18 2.62 2.26
C THR A 309 -15.31 2.61 3.30
N ILE A 310 -16.19 1.60 3.26
CA ILE A 310 -17.27 1.45 4.26
C ILE A 310 -16.67 1.22 5.65
N LEU A 311 -15.75 0.26 5.80
CA LEU A 311 -15.10 -0.03 7.08
C LEU A 311 -14.44 1.21 7.68
N TYR A 312 -13.75 2.00 6.86
CA TYR A 312 -12.95 3.14 7.32
C TYR A 312 -13.84 4.33 7.65
N THR A 313 -14.87 4.54 6.84
CA THR A 313 -15.92 5.52 7.13
C THR A 313 -16.66 5.16 8.42
N SER A 314 -17.01 3.88 8.62
CA SER A 314 -17.65 3.42 9.86
C SER A 314 -16.74 3.59 11.07
N MET A 315 -15.47 3.18 10.99
CA MET A 315 -14.51 3.36 12.08
C MET A 315 -14.34 4.84 12.41
N GLY A 316 -14.12 5.69 11.41
CA GLY A 316 -13.96 7.13 11.60
C GLY A 316 -15.20 7.80 12.18
N PHE A 317 -16.37 7.52 11.61
CA PHE A 317 -17.64 8.11 12.03
C PHE A 317 -18.00 7.68 13.45
N PHE A 318 -18.16 6.38 13.70
CA PHE A 318 -18.59 5.90 15.01
C PHE A 318 -17.53 6.15 16.09
N GLY A 319 -16.23 6.07 15.74
CA GLY A 319 -15.16 6.40 16.66
C GLY A 319 -15.18 7.87 17.08
N TYR A 320 -15.38 8.79 16.13
CA TYR A 320 -15.51 10.21 16.46
C TYR A 320 -16.78 10.52 17.25
N ILE A 321 -17.92 9.88 16.92
CA ILE A 321 -19.16 10.06 17.71
C ILE A 321 -18.97 9.57 19.15
N ALA A 322 -18.31 8.43 19.36
CA ALA A 322 -18.11 7.85 20.69
C ALA A 322 -17.15 8.64 21.59
N TYR A 323 -16.14 9.30 21.02
CA TYR A 323 -15.05 9.93 21.78
C TYR A 323 -14.94 11.45 21.61
N GLY A 324 -15.47 12.03 20.54
CA GLY A 324 -15.44 13.48 20.30
C GLY A 324 -14.03 14.07 20.40
N SER A 325 -13.85 15.05 21.29
CA SER A 325 -12.54 15.68 21.56
C SER A 325 -11.57 14.84 22.40
N SER A 326 -12.01 13.71 22.95
CA SER A 326 -11.14 12.78 23.70
C SER A 326 -10.48 11.71 22.82
N VAL A 327 -10.75 11.74 21.50
CA VAL A 327 -10.05 10.87 20.54
C VAL A 327 -8.55 11.15 20.59
N GLN A 328 -7.77 10.10 20.78
CA GLN A 328 -6.32 10.15 20.64
C GLN A 328 -5.90 9.79 19.20
N GLY A 329 -4.60 9.95 18.88
CA GLY A 329 -4.08 9.69 17.53
C GLY A 329 -4.35 8.27 17.00
N SER A 330 -4.68 7.33 17.89
CA SER A 330 -5.28 6.04 17.56
C SER A 330 -6.46 5.71 18.49
N ILE A 331 -7.51 5.10 17.96
CA ILE A 331 -8.65 4.63 18.77
C ILE A 331 -8.26 3.58 19.81
N SER A 332 -7.19 2.82 19.56
CA SER A 332 -6.63 1.86 20.52
C SER A 332 -6.16 2.52 21.84
N LEU A 333 -5.80 3.80 21.78
CA LEU A 333 -5.41 4.60 22.93
C LEU A 333 -6.61 5.34 23.54
N SER A 334 -7.74 5.40 22.84
CA SER A 334 -8.96 6.07 23.30
C SER A 334 -9.88 5.15 24.12
N ILE A 335 -9.82 3.83 23.87
CA ILE A 335 -10.56 2.82 24.65
C ILE A 335 -10.07 2.74 26.10
N GLY A 336 -10.91 2.19 26.99
CA GLY A 336 -10.67 2.13 28.44
C GLY A 336 -9.40 1.38 28.86
N ASP A 337 -8.95 1.65 30.09
CA ASP A 337 -7.79 1.01 30.71
C ASP A 337 -8.13 -0.27 31.48
N ASP A 338 -9.37 -0.74 31.40
CA ASP A 338 -9.80 -2.02 31.95
C ASP A 338 -9.23 -3.21 31.14
N ILE A 339 -9.39 -4.41 31.69
CA ILE A 339 -8.73 -5.63 31.18
C ILE A 339 -8.95 -5.85 29.66
N PRO A 340 -10.18 -5.73 29.09
CA PRO A 340 -10.38 -5.90 27.65
C PRO A 340 -9.64 -4.85 26.81
N GLY A 341 -9.57 -3.60 27.27
CA GLY A 341 -8.83 -2.53 26.60
C GLY A 341 -7.33 -2.79 26.59
N GLN A 342 -6.76 -3.21 27.73
CA GLN A 342 -5.36 -3.59 27.81
C GLN A 342 -5.04 -4.81 26.92
N ILE A 343 -5.89 -5.83 26.92
CA ILE A 343 -5.77 -6.98 26.02
C ILE A 343 -5.76 -6.50 24.56
N CYS A 344 -6.67 -5.61 24.18
CA CYS A 344 -6.73 -5.04 22.83
C CYS A 344 -5.42 -4.35 22.43
N ARG A 345 -4.85 -3.50 23.30
CA ARG A 345 -3.57 -2.82 23.05
C ARG A 345 -2.40 -3.80 22.86
N ILE A 346 -2.33 -4.85 23.67
CA ILE A 346 -1.31 -5.91 23.55
C ILE A 346 -1.48 -6.68 22.23
N LEU A 347 -2.71 -7.11 21.94
CA LEU A 347 -3.06 -7.85 20.73
C LEU A 347 -2.74 -7.05 19.46
N LEU A 348 -3.12 -5.77 19.40
CA LEU A 348 -2.79 -4.89 18.29
C LEU A 348 -1.29 -4.68 18.16
N SER A 349 -0.56 -4.49 19.27
CA SER A 349 0.90 -4.36 19.25
C SER A 349 1.57 -5.61 18.67
N MET A 350 1.09 -6.80 19.06
CA MET A 350 1.58 -8.07 18.52
C MET A 350 1.27 -8.22 17.03
N SER A 351 0.07 -7.84 16.59
CA SER A 351 -0.29 -7.88 15.17
C SER A 351 0.56 -6.93 14.33
N ILE A 352 0.71 -5.67 14.78
CA ILE A 352 1.51 -4.66 14.09
C ILE A 352 2.99 -5.01 14.08
N TYR A 353 3.52 -5.67 15.11
CA TYR A 353 4.88 -6.22 15.10
C TYR A 353 5.10 -7.18 13.92
N VAL A 354 4.16 -8.09 13.68
CA VAL A 354 4.23 -9.01 12.52
C VAL A 354 4.11 -8.24 11.20
N THR A 355 3.15 -7.31 11.13
CA THR A 355 2.93 -6.47 9.94
C THR A 355 4.14 -5.62 9.61
N HIS A 356 4.94 -5.20 10.59
CA HIS A 356 6.17 -4.44 10.36
C HIS A 356 7.20 -5.25 9.56
N GLY A 357 7.34 -6.55 9.81
CA GLY A 357 8.20 -7.43 9.01
C GLY A 357 7.75 -7.53 7.55
N LEU A 358 6.43 -7.62 7.33
CA LEU A 358 5.84 -7.69 5.99
C LEU A 358 5.97 -6.36 5.23
N GLN A 359 5.75 -5.24 5.92
CA GLN A 359 5.73 -3.90 5.33
C GLN A 359 7.11 -3.45 4.84
N LEU A 360 8.17 -3.77 5.59
CA LEU A 360 9.53 -3.43 5.18
C LEU A 360 10.15 -4.42 4.20
N TYR A 361 9.55 -5.57 3.96
CA TYR A 361 10.09 -6.56 3.03
C TYR A 361 10.25 -5.99 1.60
N PRO A 362 9.24 -5.33 0.98
CA PRO A 362 9.42 -4.66 -0.31
C PRO A 362 10.45 -3.51 -0.27
N ALA A 363 10.60 -2.82 0.88
CA ALA A 363 11.56 -1.72 1.03
C ALA A 363 12.98 -2.24 0.98
N ILE A 364 13.24 -3.30 1.74
CA ILE A 364 14.51 -4.01 1.77
C ILE A 364 14.82 -4.53 0.37
N LYS A 365 13.86 -5.18 -0.31
CA LYS A 365 14.05 -5.70 -1.67
C LYS A 365 14.40 -4.58 -2.66
N THR A 366 13.69 -3.46 -2.58
CA THR A 366 13.94 -2.28 -3.43
C THR A 366 15.35 -1.73 -3.20
N VAL A 367 15.76 -1.50 -1.95
CA VAL A 367 17.09 -0.98 -1.63
C VAL A 367 18.19 -1.98 -2.00
N TRP A 368 18.00 -3.25 -1.66
CA TRP A 368 18.98 -4.30 -1.88
C TRP A 368 19.12 -4.65 -3.35
N ASP A 369 18.06 -5.14 -4.01
CA ASP A 369 18.14 -5.70 -5.36
C ASP A 369 18.35 -4.62 -6.42
N ILE A 370 17.70 -3.46 -6.29
CA ILE A 370 17.71 -2.41 -7.33
C ILE A 370 18.90 -1.47 -7.16
N TYR A 371 19.25 -1.09 -5.93
CA TYR A 371 20.24 -0.02 -5.70
C TYR A 371 21.60 -0.52 -5.21
N LEU A 372 21.65 -1.49 -4.28
CA LEU A 372 22.92 -1.92 -3.66
C LEU A 372 23.58 -3.09 -4.39
N LEU A 373 22.83 -4.13 -4.72
CA LEU A 373 23.35 -5.35 -5.32
C LEU A 373 24.13 -5.08 -6.63
N PRO A 374 23.66 -4.24 -7.57
CA PRO A 374 24.41 -3.92 -8.79
C PRO A 374 25.78 -3.29 -8.51
N LEU A 375 25.90 -2.51 -7.43
CA LEU A 375 27.14 -1.83 -7.02
C LEU A 375 28.10 -2.78 -6.29
N LEU A 376 27.60 -3.90 -5.75
CA LEU A 376 28.32 -4.81 -4.86
C LEU A 376 28.60 -6.19 -5.48
N THR A 377 28.31 -6.37 -6.78
CA THR A 377 28.44 -7.64 -7.52
C THR A 377 29.82 -8.31 -7.40
N GLY A 378 30.89 -7.57 -7.08
CA GLY A 378 32.25 -8.09 -6.84
C GLY A 378 32.60 -8.45 -5.39
N SER A 379 31.67 -8.33 -4.43
CA SER A 379 31.93 -8.56 -3.00
C SER A 379 31.73 -10.01 -2.59
N ASN A 380 32.63 -10.56 -1.76
CA ASN A 380 32.48 -11.90 -1.17
C ASN A 380 31.52 -11.93 0.03
N HIS A 381 31.02 -10.77 0.48
CA HIS A 381 30.23 -10.62 1.71
C HIS A 381 28.78 -10.20 1.46
N LEU A 382 28.21 -10.55 0.29
CA LEU A 382 26.84 -10.16 -0.10
C LEU A 382 25.79 -10.49 0.98
N VAL A 383 25.86 -11.68 1.57
CA VAL A 383 24.89 -12.10 2.61
C VAL A 383 24.99 -11.20 3.85
N LEU A 384 26.20 -10.89 4.30
CA LEU A 384 26.42 -10.01 5.44
C LEU A 384 25.92 -8.59 5.15
N LEU A 385 26.23 -8.06 3.97
CA LEU A 385 25.80 -6.73 3.54
C LEU A 385 24.27 -6.62 3.42
N GLU A 386 23.59 -7.70 3.04
CA GLU A 386 22.14 -7.75 3.03
C GLU A 386 21.56 -7.64 4.45
N TYR A 387 22.11 -8.40 5.41
CA TYR A 387 21.69 -8.30 6.82
C TYR A 387 21.99 -6.91 7.40
N VAL A 388 23.14 -6.31 7.09
CA VAL A 388 23.48 -4.94 7.49
C VAL A 388 22.45 -3.95 6.92
N THR A 389 22.06 -4.11 5.65
CA THR A 389 21.03 -3.28 5.02
C THR A 389 19.69 -3.39 5.75
N ARG A 390 19.26 -4.62 6.09
CA ARG A 390 18.02 -4.87 6.86
C ARG A 390 18.05 -4.19 8.22
N VAL A 391 19.12 -4.39 8.99
CA VAL A 391 19.31 -3.76 10.30
C VAL A 391 19.32 -2.24 10.19
N PHE A 392 20.02 -1.70 9.19
CA PHE A 392 20.08 -0.27 8.93
C PHE A 392 18.71 0.33 8.64
N LEU A 393 17.92 -0.27 7.75
CA LEU A 393 16.59 0.25 7.39
C LEU A 393 15.62 0.22 8.58
N VAL A 394 15.62 -0.85 9.38
CA VAL A 394 14.80 -0.93 10.60
C VAL A 394 15.23 0.12 11.63
N THR A 395 16.55 0.29 11.83
CA THR A 395 17.09 1.29 12.74
C THR A 395 16.76 2.71 12.27
N PHE A 396 16.78 2.95 10.95
CA PHE A 396 16.37 4.22 10.36
C PHE A 396 14.89 4.53 10.65
N CYS A 397 13.98 3.56 10.47
CA CYS A 397 12.57 3.71 10.86
C CYS A 397 12.42 4.03 12.35
N PHE A 398 13.18 3.36 13.21
CA PHE A 398 13.18 3.65 14.64
C PHE A 398 13.66 5.07 14.97
N VAL A 399 14.73 5.55 14.32
CA VAL A 399 15.21 6.93 14.52
C VAL A 399 14.14 7.94 14.09
N LEU A 400 13.46 7.70 12.96
CA LEU A 400 12.33 8.54 12.53
C LEU A 400 11.19 8.53 13.56
N ALA A 401 10.84 7.37 14.09
CA ALA A 401 9.81 7.22 15.12
C ALA A 401 10.13 7.98 16.41
N VAL A 402 11.40 7.92 16.86
CA VAL A 402 11.86 8.65 18.06
C VAL A 402 11.94 10.16 17.83
N ALA A 403 12.28 10.58 16.59
CA ALA A 403 12.38 11.99 16.23
C ALA A 403 11.03 12.71 16.22
N VAL A 404 9.94 12.04 15.80
CA VAL A 404 8.59 12.61 15.78
C VAL A 404 7.58 11.58 16.30
N PRO A 405 7.40 11.46 17.64
CA PRO A 405 6.56 10.44 18.25
C PRO A 405 5.07 10.84 18.31
N TYR A 406 4.55 11.49 17.26
CA TYR A 406 3.13 11.89 17.16
C TYR A 406 2.45 11.11 16.03
N ILE A 407 1.81 10.00 16.38
CA ILE A 407 1.32 9.00 15.42
C ILE A 407 0.38 9.58 14.35
N ASP A 408 -0.56 10.45 14.72
CA ASP A 408 -1.58 11.02 13.83
C ASP A 408 -0.98 12.02 12.83
N LEU A 409 -0.11 12.92 13.31
CA LEU A 409 0.59 13.88 12.45
C LEU A 409 1.55 13.17 11.49
N PHE A 410 2.21 12.11 11.97
CA PHE A 410 3.13 11.32 11.17
C PHE A 410 2.39 10.52 10.09
N ILE A 411 1.26 9.87 10.43
CA ILE A 411 0.38 9.21 9.45
C ILE A 411 -0.07 10.20 8.37
N SER A 412 -0.51 11.39 8.79
CA SER A 412 -0.97 12.42 7.88
C SER A 412 0.15 12.91 6.94
N LEU A 413 1.36 13.12 7.46
CA LEU A 413 2.53 13.55 6.70
C LEU A 413 2.87 12.57 5.58
N PHE A 414 2.99 11.27 5.87
CA PHE A 414 3.36 10.28 4.86
C PHE A 414 2.23 10.00 3.88
N GLY A 415 0.97 10.03 4.33
CA GLY A 415 -0.19 9.97 3.44
C GLY A 415 -0.21 11.13 2.43
N ALA A 416 -0.06 12.37 2.93
CA ALA A 416 -0.02 13.55 2.08
C ALA A 416 1.20 13.55 1.14
N LEU A 417 2.40 13.29 1.65
CA LEU A 417 3.64 13.33 0.88
C LEU A 417 3.68 12.23 -0.18
N THR A 418 3.55 10.97 0.23
CA THR A 418 3.83 9.85 -0.65
C THR A 418 2.64 9.41 -1.48
N LEU A 419 1.44 9.41 -0.92
CA LEU A 419 0.26 8.81 -1.56
C LEU A 419 -0.47 9.83 -2.44
N SER A 420 -0.33 11.14 -2.21
CA SER A 420 -0.72 12.13 -3.22
C SER A 420 0.13 12.03 -4.48
N GLY A 421 1.42 11.71 -4.33
CA GLY A 421 2.33 11.44 -5.45
C GLY A 421 2.03 10.12 -6.15
N LEU A 422 2.12 9.01 -5.43
CA LEU A 422 1.97 7.65 -5.97
C LEU A 422 0.54 7.27 -6.33
N GLY A 423 -0.44 7.68 -5.53
CA GLY A 423 -1.83 7.26 -5.68
C GLY A 423 -2.63 8.15 -6.61
N LEU A 424 -2.29 9.44 -6.71
CA LEU A 424 -3.06 10.40 -7.51
C LEU A 424 -2.26 10.95 -8.70
N PHE A 425 -1.11 11.59 -8.44
CA PHE A 425 -0.35 12.31 -9.46
C PHE A 425 0.20 11.39 -10.55
N ILE A 426 0.92 10.33 -10.17
CA ILE A 426 1.60 9.45 -11.13
C ILE A 426 0.60 8.66 -11.99
N PRO A 427 -0.47 8.03 -11.47
CA PRO A 427 -1.43 7.29 -12.31
C PRO A 427 -2.09 8.17 -13.36
N ALA A 428 -2.45 9.41 -13.00
CA ALA A 428 -3.04 10.37 -13.94
C ALA A 428 -2.04 10.80 -15.03
N MET A 429 -0.76 10.95 -14.68
CA MET A 429 0.32 11.23 -15.62
C MET A 429 0.58 10.04 -16.57
N VAL A 430 0.52 8.82 -16.06
CA VAL A 430 0.67 7.59 -16.84
C VAL A 430 -0.49 7.41 -17.82
N ASP A 431 -1.76 7.53 -17.39
CA ASP A 431 -2.91 7.48 -18.31
C ASP A 431 -2.84 8.58 -19.38
N MET A 432 -2.38 9.78 -19.00
CA MET A 432 -2.17 10.88 -19.94
C MET A 432 -1.14 10.51 -21.02
N GLY A 433 -0.03 9.88 -20.62
CA GLY A 433 1.04 9.47 -21.53
C GLY A 433 0.63 8.32 -22.43
N THR A 434 0.13 7.23 -21.84
CA THR A 434 -0.26 6.00 -22.56
C THR A 434 -1.30 6.25 -23.65
N TYR A 435 -2.27 7.13 -23.40
CA TYR A 435 -3.36 7.39 -24.36
C TYR A 435 -3.20 8.69 -25.15
N TRP A 436 -2.04 9.34 -25.08
CA TRP A 436 -1.79 10.65 -25.72
C TRP A 436 -2.07 10.66 -27.22
N HIS A 437 -1.64 9.60 -27.92
CA HIS A 437 -1.79 9.47 -29.38
C HIS A 437 -3.05 8.71 -29.82
N GLN A 438 -3.69 7.96 -28.91
CA GLN A 438 -4.86 7.14 -29.24
C GLN A 438 -6.20 7.89 -29.11
N ARG A 439 -6.34 8.74 -28.09
CA ARG A 439 -7.60 9.47 -27.84
C ARG A 439 -7.65 10.70 -28.75
N THR A 440 -8.74 10.84 -29.51
CA THR A 440 -8.99 11.98 -30.40
C THR A 440 -10.29 12.71 -30.04
N GLY A 441 -10.47 13.94 -30.55
CA GLY A 441 -11.69 14.73 -30.38
C GLY A 441 -12.08 15.00 -28.92
N LYS A 442 -13.38 14.88 -28.62
CA LYS A 442 -13.97 15.20 -27.30
C LYS A 442 -13.44 14.30 -26.17
N THR A 443 -13.18 13.03 -26.46
CA THR A 443 -12.68 12.04 -25.47
C THR A 443 -11.28 12.40 -24.96
N ARG A 444 -10.43 12.95 -25.84
CA ARG A 444 -9.12 13.47 -25.46
C ARG A 444 -9.25 14.65 -24.51
N ILE A 445 -10.07 15.65 -24.87
CA ILE A 445 -10.26 16.86 -24.07
C ILE A 445 -10.77 16.50 -22.67
N PHE A 446 -11.80 15.65 -22.59
CA PHE A 446 -12.34 15.19 -21.32
C PHE A 446 -11.29 14.46 -20.47
N THR A 447 -10.54 13.53 -21.06
CA THR A 447 -9.43 12.85 -20.38
C THR A 447 -8.40 13.83 -19.83
N MET A 448 -7.98 14.80 -20.64
CA MET A 448 -6.94 15.76 -20.26
C MET A 448 -7.40 16.64 -19.11
N ILE A 449 -8.64 17.14 -19.16
CA ILE A 449 -9.21 17.94 -18.07
C ILE A 449 -9.27 17.10 -16.79
N LYS A 450 -9.84 15.88 -16.86
CA LYS A 450 -9.95 14.98 -15.72
C LYS A 450 -8.58 14.66 -15.11
N ASN A 451 -7.59 14.26 -15.93
CA ASN A 451 -6.24 13.95 -15.43
C ASN A 451 -5.53 15.20 -14.89
N CYS A 452 -5.73 16.37 -15.52
CA CYS A 452 -5.18 17.63 -15.01
C CYS A 452 -5.75 17.99 -13.63
N LEU A 453 -7.06 17.81 -13.41
CA LEU A 453 -7.67 18.02 -12.09
C LEU A 453 -7.11 17.06 -11.03
N ILE A 454 -6.93 15.77 -11.38
CA ILE A 454 -6.33 14.78 -10.46
C ILE A 454 -4.87 15.14 -10.15
N ILE A 455 -4.10 15.54 -11.17
CA ILE A 455 -2.71 15.99 -11.01
C ILE A 455 -2.63 17.21 -10.09
N LEU A 456 -3.50 18.21 -10.30
CA LEU A 456 -3.56 19.40 -9.46
C LEU A 456 -3.94 19.05 -8.02
N LEU A 457 -4.90 18.15 -7.83
CA LEU A 457 -5.30 17.69 -6.50
C LEU A 457 -4.18 16.92 -5.80
N GLY A 458 -3.49 16.01 -6.51
CA GLY A 458 -2.33 15.30 -5.97
C GLY A 458 -1.18 16.23 -5.63
N PHE A 459 -0.91 17.23 -6.47
CA PHE A 459 0.14 18.24 -6.22
C PHE A 459 -0.22 19.15 -5.04
N PHE A 460 -1.47 19.61 -4.97
CA PHE A 460 -1.96 20.41 -3.85
C PHE A 460 -1.96 19.62 -2.54
N GLY A 461 -2.44 18.37 -2.57
CA GLY A 461 -2.42 17.46 -1.43
C GLY A 461 -1.00 17.20 -0.92
N LEU A 462 -0.05 17.02 -1.84
CA LEU A 462 1.38 16.88 -1.51
C LEU A 462 1.90 18.14 -0.83
N ILE A 463 1.74 19.32 -1.42
CA ILE A 463 2.33 20.56 -0.86
C ILE A 463 1.62 20.97 0.42
N VAL A 464 0.30 21.16 0.36
CA VAL A 464 -0.47 21.69 1.47
C VAL A 464 -0.53 20.68 2.60
N GLY A 465 -0.83 19.41 2.32
CA GLY A 465 -0.85 18.36 3.35
C GLY A 465 0.50 18.21 4.04
N THR A 466 1.60 18.11 3.30
CA THR A 466 2.94 18.00 3.89
C THR A 466 3.29 19.24 4.72
N SER A 467 3.01 20.45 4.19
CA SER A 467 3.32 21.70 4.91
C SER A 467 2.50 21.85 6.20
N THR A 468 1.21 21.49 6.18
CA THR A 468 0.35 21.53 7.36
C THR A 468 0.82 20.53 8.40
N SER A 469 1.08 19.27 8.02
CA SER A 469 1.59 18.26 8.96
C SER A 469 2.94 18.68 9.57
N LEU A 470 3.86 19.23 8.77
CA LEU A 470 5.15 19.71 9.28
C LEU A 470 5.00 20.90 10.23
N ASN A 471 4.14 21.87 9.91
CA ASN A 471 3.89 23.02 10.78
C ASN A 471 3.28 22.58 12.12
N GLU A 472 2.33 21.65 12.11
CA GLU A 472 1.75 21.09 13.35
C GLU A 472 2.79 20.31 14.17
N ILE A 473 3.68 19.56 13.52
CA ILE A 473 4.81 18.89 14.20
C ILE A 473 5.73 19.93 14.86
N ILE A 474 6.11 20.99 14.14
CA ILE A 474 6.97 22.07 14.66
C ILE A 474 6.28 22.78 15.83
N ASN A 475 4.98 23.08 15.71
CA ASN A 475 4.21 23.72 16.77
C ASN A 475 4.13 22.84 18.02
N LYS A 476 3.97 21.52 17.86
CA LYS A 476 4.00 20.57 18.98
C LYS A 476 5.33 20.60 19.73
N PHE A 477 6.46 20.54 19.00
CA PHE A 477 7.78 20.59 19.63
C PHE A 477 8.15 21.97 20.20
N SER A 478 7.57 23.06 19.69
CA SER A 478 7.87 24.42 20.19
C SER A 478 7.11 24.77 21.47
N ASN A 479 6.02 24.04 21.76
CA ASN A 479 5.18 24.25 22.94
C ASN A 479 5.48 23.25 24.08
N GLU A 480 6.39 22.30 23.88
CA GLU A 480 7.01 21.44 24.91
C GLU A 480 8.24 22.13 25.52
#